data_AF-T0MH11-F1
#
_entry.id   AF-T0MH11-F1
#
_cell.length_a   1.000
_cell.length_b   1.000
_cell.length_c   1.000
_cell.angle_alpha   90.00
_cell.angle_beta   90.00
_cell.angle_gamma   90.00
#
_symmetry.space_group_name_H-M   'P 1'
#
loop_
_entity.id
_entity.type
_entity.pdbx_description
1 polymer ?
#
loop_
_entity_poly.entity_id
_entity_poly.type
_entity_poly.pdbx_seq_one_letter_code
_entity_poly.pdbx_strand_id
1 'polypeptide(L)'
;MNHDQKILTFINVTNKILNFNFKVDITLKIDKIDYIKLMLKCSNKKHRFSTSMRDKIYNKRMLLISQIFNDEISYKDIFDCTIQNIRSTNNINIKTLCILGLQNMFICDLKNSYSRFYNLLIFLYTFNNDKKYYDINWIESLLHIISKTNKNVNSLSDFEKVCKKIFKNKNSFLHYKLYISMNSFNNDYILSFYKKIQNDTLQMKYIHYFIDIVNETKCKLFNLENLKKIESLD
;
A
#
# COMPACT_ATOMS: atom_id res chain seq x y z
N MET A 1 6.35 -34.60 -1.80
CA MET A 1 5.66 -33.79 -2.82
C MET A 1 6.72 -33.03 -3.61
N ASN A 2 6.88 -33.33 -4.91
CA ASN A 2 7.86 -32.67 -5.79
C ASN A 2 7.53 -31.15 -5.90
N HIS A 3 8.53 -30.31 -6.18
CA HIS A 3 8.36 -28.88 -6.44
C HIS A 3 7.27 -28.59 -7.47
N ASP A 4 7.19 -29.37 -8.55
CA ASP A 4 6.15 -29.20 -9.59
C ASP A 4 4.74 -29.42 -9.04
N GLN A 5 4.57 -30.43 -8.18
CA GLN A 5 3.28 -30.68 -7.51
C GLN A 5 2.90 -29.56 -6.54
N LYS A 6 3.88 -28.97 -5.84
CA LYS A 6 3.66 -27.80 -4.96
C LYS A 6 3.21 -26.58 -5.77
N ILE A 7 3.86 -26.32 -6.89
CA ILE A 7 3.52 -25.24 -7.84
C ILE A 7 2.11 -25.44 -8.36
N LEU A 8 1.77 -26.63 -8.88
CA LEU A 8 0.43 -26.95 -9.39
C LEU A 8 -0.65 -26.83 -8.31
N THR A 9 -0.37 -27.28 -7.08
CA THR A 9 -1.30 -27.15 -5.96
C THR A 9 -1.56 -25.68 -5.61
N PHE A 10 -0.50 -24.86 -5.60
CA PHE A 10 -0.63 -23.43 -5.35
C PHE A 10 -1.42 -22.72 -6.46
N ILE A 11 -1.16 -23.04 -7.73
CA ILE A 11 -1.96 -22.55 -8.88
C ILE A 11 -3.44 -22.91 -8.67
N ASN A 12 -3.74 -24.16 -8.36
CA ASN A 12 -5.11 -24.65 -8.20
C ASN A 12 -5.84 -23.98 -7.03
N VAL A 13 -5.20 -23.83 -5.87
CA VAL A 13 -5.79 -23.14 -4.72
C VAL A 13 -6.05 -21.67 -5.05
N THR A 14 -5.10 -21.01 -5.70
CA THR A 14 -5.26 -19.57 -5.96
C THR A 14 -6.30 -19.29 -7.03
N ASN A 15 -6.38 -20.12 -8.08
CA ASN A 15 -7.46 -20.05 -9.07
C ASN A 15 -8.84 -20.30 -8.44
N LYS A 16 -8.95 -21.21 -7.46
CA LYS A 16 -10.19 -21.40 -6.70
C LYS A 16 -10.60 -20.15 -5.94
N ILE A 17 -9.66 -19.47 -5.30
CA ILE A 17 -9.92 -18.21 -4.56
C ILE A 17 -10.31 -17.10 -5.55
N LEU A 18 -9.60 -16.95 -6.67
CA LEU A 18 -9.93 -15.97 -7.71
C LEU A 18 -11.33 -16.16 -8.29
N ASN A 19 -11.77 -17.41 -8.47
CA ASN A 19 -13.10 -17.72 -8.96
C ASN A 19 -14.19 -17.65 -7.88
N PHE A 20 -13.81 -17.45 -6.62
CA PHE A 20 -14.78 -17.25 -5.55
C PHE A 20 -15.36 -15.83 -5.64
N ASN A 21 -16.69 -15.71 -5.67
CA ASN A 21 -17.37 -14.42 -5.66
C ASN A 21 -17.41 -13.85 -4.23
N PHE A 22 -16.34 -13.14 -3.85
CA PHE A 22 -16.37 -12.31 -2.65
C PHE A 22 -17.24 -11.08 -2.91
N LYS A 23 -18.46 -11.05 -2.36
CA LYS A 23 -19.19 -9.78 -2.18
C LYS A 23 -18.61 -9.07 -0.97
N VAL A 24 -17.57 -8.25 -1.18
CA VAL A 24 -17.16 -7.27 -0.17
C VAL A 24 -18.10 -6.08 -0.33
N ASP A 25 -19.12 -6.03 0.53
CA ASP A 25 -20.09 -4.95 0.52
C ASP A 25 -19.40 -3.65 0.99
N ILE A 26 -18.89 -2.88 0.03
CA ILE A 26 -18.43 -1.50 0.29
C ILE A 26 -19.65 -0.60 0.24
N THR A 27 -20.54 -0.77 1.22
CA THR A 27 -21.56 0.23 1.50
C THR A 27 -20.84 1.42 2.13
N LEU A 28 -20.48 2.39 1.28
CA LEU A 28 -19.91 3.68 1.68
C LEU A 28 -21.02 4.45 2.40
N LYS A 29 -21.05 4.42 3.74
CA LYS A 29 -21.86 5.37 4.49
C LYS A 29 -21.20 6.75 4.35
N ILE A 30 -21.67 7.53 3.38
CA ILE A 30 -21.12 8.84 3.01
C ILE A 30 -20.93 9.73 4.24
N ASP A 31 -21.87 9.69 5.19
CA ASP A 31 -21.81 10.46 6.43
C ASP A 31 -20.57 10.16 7.28
N LYS A 32 -20.20 8.89 7.43
CA LYS A 32 -19.01 8.48 8.21
C LYS A 32 -17.72 8.89 7.50
N ILE A 33 -17.70 8.83 6.17
CA ILE A 33 -16.56 9.29 5.37
C ILE A 33 -16.35 10.78 5.52
N ASP A 34 -17.41 11.57 5.40
CA ASP A 34 -17.30 13.02 5.50
C ASP A 34 -16.98 13.45 6.94
N TYR A 35 -17.49 12.74 7.94
CA TYR A 35 -17.07 12.87 9.33
C TYR A 35 -15.56 12.65 9.49
N ILE A 36 -15.01 11.56 8.95
CA ILE A 36 -13.56 11.30 8.95
C ILE A 36 -12.80 12.42 8.25
N LYS A 37 -13.26 12.89 7.08
CA LYS A 37 -12.59 13.99 6.36
C LYS A 37 -12.58 15.27 7.18
N LEU A 38 -13.67 15.61 7.89
CA LEU A 38 -13.71 16.76 8.80
C LEU A 38 -12.65 16.65 9.89
N MET A 39 -12.47 15.45 10.46
CA MET A 39 -11.40 15.21 11.44
C MET A 39 -10.01 15.37 10.84
N LEU A 40 -9.82 15.01 9.56
CA LEU A 40 -8.52 15.12 8.88
C LEU A 40 -8.19 16.55 8.42
N LYS A 41 -9.21 17.39 8.15
CA LYS A 41 -9.03 18.80 7.77
C LYS A 41 -8.12 19.54 8.75
N CYS A 42 -7.28 20.41 8.21
CA CYS A 42 -6.58 21.42 9.00
C CYS A 42 -7.55 22.59 9.27
N SER A 43 -7.69 23.01 10.52
CA SER A 43 -8.39 24.25 10.83
C SER A 43 -7.51 25.44 10.38
N ASN A 44 -8.02 26.26 9.46
CA ASN A 44 -7.32 27.40 8.82
C ASN A 44 -6.63 28.39 9.80
N LYS A 45 -6.94 28.35 11.10
CA LYS A 45 -6.38 29.26 12.12
C LYS A 45 -4.92 28.98 12.54
N LYS A 46 -4.28 27.89 12.08
CA LYS A 46 -2.91 27.49 12.49
C LYS A 46 -1.93 27.29 11.33
N HIS A 47 -2.01 28.08 10.26
CA HIS A 47 -0.94 28.11 9.24
C HIS A 47 0.35 28.84 9.69
N ARG A 48 0.46 29.18 11.00
CA ARG A 48 1.73 29.60 11.59
C ARG A 48 2.61 28.38 11.72
N PHE A 49 3.56 28.24 10.78
CA PHE A 49 4.86 27.58 10.91
C PHE A 49 5.03 26.74 12.19
N SER A 50 4.99 25.40 12.11
CA SER A 50 5.88 24.50 12.90
C SER A 50 5.42 23.06 13.10
N THR A 51 4.15 22.67 12.91
CA THR A 51 3.81 21.25 13.15
C THR A 51 4.31 20.39 11.99
N SER A 52 5.34 19.59 12.25
CA SER A 52 5.91 18.70 11.25
C SER A 52 4.84 17.73 10.71
N MET A 53 5.03 17.20 9.50
CA MET A 53 4.12 16.17 8.95
C MET A 53 3.99 14.97 9.92
N ARG A 54 5.07 14.67 10.66
CA ARG A 54 5.10 13.65 11.70
C ARG A 54 4.12 13.97 12.84
N ASP A 55 4.10 15.20 13.32
CA ASP A 55 3.20 15.63 14.41
C ASP A 55 1.74 15.65 13.94
N LYS A 56 1.48 16.06 12.70
CA LYS A 56 0.14 15.96 12.11
C LYS A 56 -0.33 14.51 12.06
N ILE A 57 0.49 13.62 11.52
CA ILE A 57 0.19 12.19 11.46
C ILE A 57 -0.10 11.65 12.86
N TYR A 58 0.75 11.97 13.85
CA TYR A 58 0.56 11.53 15.22
C TYR A 58 -0.77 12.01 15.81
N ASN A 59 -1.02 13.32 15.79
CA ASN A 59 -2.20 13.94 16.39
C ASN A 59 -3.50 13.45 15.74
N LYS A 60 -3.55 13.41 14.40
CA LYS A 60 -4.72 12.93 13.67
C LYS A 60 -4.93 11.43 13.89
N ARG A 61 -3.86 10.64 14.01
CA ARG A 61 -3.98 9.21 14.34
C ARG A 61 -4.59 9.00 15.72
N MET A 62 -4.13 9.72 16.74
CA MET A 62 -4.71 9.62 18.09
C MET A 62 -6.18 10.00 18.10
N LEU A 63 -6.55 11.04 17.33
CA LEU A 63 -7.94 11.44 17.16
C LEU A 63 -8.80 10.34 16.52
N LEU A 64 -8.33 9.69 15.45
CA LEU A 64 -9.03 8.57 14.81
C LEU A 64 -9.15 7.36 15.76
N ILE A 65 -8.09 7.02 16.50
CA ILE A 65 -8.10 5.93 17.48
C ILE A 65 -9.16 6.19 18.56
N SER A 66 -9.24 7.41 19.06
CA SER A 66 -10.26 7.78 20.05
C SER A 66 -11.68 7.61 19.51
N GLN A 67 -11.93 7.95 18.24
CA GLN A 67 -13.28 7.75 17.66
C GLN A 67 -13.61 6.27 17.43
N ILE A 68 -12.61 5.43 17.14
CA ILE A 68 -12.81 3.98 17.07
C ILE A 68 -13.13 3.41 18.45
N PHE A 69 -12.41 3.86 19.48
CA PHE A 69 -12.66 3.42 20.86
C PHE A 69 -14.06 3.80 21.36
N ASN A 70 -14.61 4.91 20.87
CA ASN A 70 -15.95 5.38 21.20
C ASN A 70 -17.04 4.81 20.27
N ASP A 71 -16.72 3.83 19.42
CA ASP A 71 -17.64 3.25 18.43
C ASP A 71 -18.26 4.26 17.43
N GLU A 72 -17.65 5.44 17.28
CA GLU A 72 -18.10 6.49 16.36
C GLU A 72 -17.67 6.21 14.91
N ILE A 73 -16.53 5.56 14.71
CA ILE A 73 -16.09 5.09 13.38
C ILE A 73 -15.47 3.71 13.53
N SER A 74 -15.52 2.88 12.48
CA SER A 74 -14.95 1.54 12.48
C SER A 74 -13.64 1.48 11.68
N TYR A 75 -12.88 0.40 11.84
CA TYR A 75 -11.74 0.09 10.96
C TYR A 75 -12.15 -0.01 9.49
N LYS A 76 -13.38 -0.47 9.20
CA LYS A 76 -13.92 -0.52 7.85
C LYS A 76 -14.11 0.90 7.28
N ASP A 77 -14.62 1.84 8.07
CA ASP A 77 -14.80 3.23 7.62
C ASP A 77 -13.46 3.89 7.27
N ILE A 78 -12.42 3.62 8.06
CA ILE A 78 -11.04 4.07 7.79
C ILE A 78 -10.52 3.47 6.47
N PHE A 79 -10.74 2.17 6.28
CA PHE A 79 -10.32 1.48 5.06
C PHE A 79 -11.03 2.07 3.83
N ASP A 80 -12.36 2.18 3.88
CA ASP A 80 -13.19 2.73 2.80
C ASP A 80 -12.79 4.17 2.46
N CYS A 81 -12.55 5.02 3.47
CA CYS A 81 -12.06 6.38 3.28
C CYS A 81 -10.65 6.41 2.67
N THR A 82 -9.78 5.47 3.03
CA THR A 82 -8.44 5.33 2.43
C THR A 82 -8.56 5.00 0.94
N ILE A 83 -9.42 4.04 0.58
CA ILE A 83 -9.64 3.66 -0.82
C ILE A 83 -10.20 4.83 -1.63
N GLN A 84 -11.13 5.60 -1.07
CA GLN A 84 -11.64 6.80 -1.73
C GLN A 84 -10.53 7.83 -1.98
N ASN A 85 -9.66 8.06 -0.99
CA ASN A 85 -8.54 8.98 -1.16
C ASN A 85 -7.55 8.51 -2.24
N ILE A 86 -7.24 7.20 -2.31
CA ILE A 86 -6.41 6.62 -3.38
C ILE A 86 -7.07 6.83 -4.75
N ARG A 87 -8.39 6.63 -4.86
CA ARG A 87 -9.14 6.88 -6.10
C ARG A 87 -8.98 8.33 -6.57
N SER A 88 -9.04 9.28 -5.64
CA SER A 88 -8.92 10.72 -5.93
C SER A 88 -7.48 11.22 -6.14
N THR A 89 -6.46 10.37 -5.93
CA THR A 89 -5.06 10.78 -6.09
C THR A 89 -4.66 10.81 -7.57
N ASN A 90 -4.32 12.01 -8.07
CA ASN A 90 -3.91 12.22 -9.46
C ASN A 90 -2.46 11.81 -9.75
N ASN A 91 -1.58 11.75 -8.74
CA ASN A 91 -0.19 11.37 -8.94
C ASN A 91 -0.07 9.85 -9.07
N ILE A 92 0.30 9.38 -10.26
CA ILE A 92 0.39 7.95 -10.60
C ILE A 92 1.34 7.17 -9.70
N ASN A 93 2.51 7.75 -9.38
CA ASN A 93 3.52 7.08 -8.56
C ASN A 93 3.05 6.94 -7.11
N ILE A 94 2.45 7.98 -6.55
CA ILE A 94 1.85 7.94 -5.20
C ILE A 94 0.73 6.91 -5.17
N LYS A 95 -0.17 6.93 -6.15
CA LYS A 95 -1.29 5.99 -6.25
C LYS A 95 -0.79 4.54 -6.30
N THR A 96 0.18 4.24 -7.15
CA THR A 96 0.81 2.91 -7.26
C THR A 96 1.47 2.48 -5.96
N LEU A 97 2.24 3.36 -5.32
CA LEU A 97 2.87 3.08 -4.02
C LEU A 97 1.86 2.80 -2.91
N CYS A 98 0.71 3.49 -2.90
CA CYS A 98 -0.35 3.24 -1.94
C CYS A 98 -1.01 1.87 -2.16
N ILE A 99 -1.27 1.49 -3.42
CA ILE A 99 -1.84 0.17 -3.75
C ILE A 99 -0.88 -0.94 -3.32
N LEU A 100 0.41 -0.82 -3.66
CA LEU A 100 1.45 -1.78 -3.24
C LEU A 100 1.59 -1.83 -1.72
N GLY A 101 1.54 -0.67 -1.06
CA GLY A 101 1.54 -0.55 0.40
C GLY A 101 0.39 -1.31 1.05
N LEU A 102 -0.84 -1.11 0.55
CA LEU A 102 -2.03 -1.83 1.02
C LEU A 102 -1.89 -3.35 0.83
N GLN A 103 -1.41 -3.80 -0.33
CA GLN A 103 -1.17 -5.21 -0.62
C GLN A 103 -0.12 -5.85 0.30
N ASN A 104 0.87 -5.07 0.75
CA ASN A 104 1.86 -5.50 1.73
C ASN A 104 1.31 -5.51 3.17
N MET A 105 0.45 -4.55 3.51
CA MET A 105 -0.06 -4.38 4.87
C MET A 105 -0.81 -5.62 5.41
N PHE A 106 -1.27 -6.50 4.54
CA PHE A 106 -1.96 -7.75 4.87
C PHE A 106 -1.10 -9.01 4.90
N ILE A 107 0.18 -8.95 4.50
CA ILE A 107 1.10 -10.09 4.67
C ILE A 107 1.55 -10.23 6.13
N CYS A 108 1.50 -9.16 6.90
CA CYS A 108 1.75 -9.15 8.33
C CYS A 108 0.44 -8.98 9.10
N ASP A 109 0.31 -9.66 10.24
CA ASP A 109 -0.81 -9.57 11.20
C ASP A 109 -1.57 -8.23 11.13
N LEU A 110 -2.82 -8.28 10.67
CA LEU A 110 -3.68 -7.13 10.42
C LEU A 110 -3.77 -6.21 11.65
N LYS A 111 -3.74 -6.80 12.85
CA LYS A 111 -3.80 -6.09 14.13
C LYS A 111 -2.61 -5.12 14.29
N ASN A 112 -1.43 -5.53 13.84
CA ASN A 112 -0.22 -4.72 13.89
C ASN A 112 -0.15 -3.68 12.75
N SER A 113 -0.94 -3.88 11.69
CA SER A 113 -0.96 -3.03 10.51
C SER A 113 -1.91 -1.83 10.62
N TYR A 114 -2.85 -1.79 11.57
CA TYR A 114 -3.80 -0.67 11.72
C TYR A 114 -3.13 0.70 11.86
N SER A 115 -2.04 0.78 12.62
CA SER A 115 -1.29 2.03 12.76
C SER A 115 -0.79 2.58 11.42
N ARG A 116 -0.44 1.70 10.47
CA ARG A 116 -0.04 2.09 9.11
C ARG A 116 -1.22 2.51 8.26
N PHE A 117 -2.38 1.87 8.40
CA PHE A 117 -3.62 2.30 7.73
C PHE A 117 -3.99 3.75 8.07
N TYR A 118 -3.95 4.11 9.36
CA TYR A 118 -4.20 5.50 9.76
C TYR A 118 -3.19 6.46 9.15
N ASN A 119 -1.89 6.13 9.25
CA ASN A 119 -0.84 6.99 8.71
C ASN A 119 -1.00 7.16 7.19
N LEU A 120 -1.35 6.10 6.47
CA LEU A 120 -1.58 6.13 5.02
C LEU A 120 -2.78 7.01 4.66
N LEU A 121 -3.90 6.87 5.38
CA LEU A 121 -5.08 7.72 5.21
C LEU A 121 -4.74 9.21 5.44
N ILE A 122 -4.11 9.53 6.57
CA ILE A 122 -3.77 10.91 6.93
C ILE A 122 -2.79 11.51 5.92
N PHE A 123 -1.82 10.70 5.47
CA PHE A 123 -0.86 11.10 4.45
C PHE A 123 -1.53 11.39 3.12
N LEU A 124 -2.35 10.46 2.62
CA LEU A 124 -3.06 10.62 1.36
C LEU A 124 -4.03 11.79 1.37
N TYR A 125 -4.79 11.95 2.45
CA TYR A 125 -5.67 13.10 2.62
C TYR A 125 -4.88 14.40 2.56
N THR A 126 -3.76 14.47 3.28
CA THR A 126 -2.88 15.65 3.28
C THR A 126 -2.28 15.89 1.89
N PHE A 127 -1.84 14.85 1.20
CA PHE A 127 -1.30 14.97 -0.15
C PHE A 127 -2.34 15.51 -1.14
N ASN A 128 -3.56 14.99 -1.09
CA ASN A 128 -4.61 15.37 -2.03
C ASN A 128 -5.14 16.80 -1.75
N ASN A 129 -5.25 17.21 -0.49
CA ASN A 129 -5.97 18.43 -0.10
C ASN A 129 -5.04 19.57 0.38
N ASP A 130 -3.94 19.23 1.05
CA ASP A 130 -3.15 20.18 1.83
C ASP A 130 -1.67 20.25 1.38
N LYS A 131 -1.25 19.54 0.33
CA LYS A 131 0.17 19.38 -0.03
C LYS A 131 0.93 20.71 -0.20
N LYS A 132 0.23 21.75 -0.67
CA LYS A 132 0.79 23.09 -0.88
C LYS A 132 1.30 23.77 0.40
N TYR A 133 0.90 23.27 1.56
CA TYR A 133 1.29 23.80 2.87
C TYR A 133 2.48 23.08 3.50
N TYR A 134 3.05 22.08 2.83
CA TYR A 134 4.18 21.29 3.34
C TYR A 134 5.28 21.23 2.30
N ASP A 135 6.50 21.57 2.73
CA ASP A 135 7.70 21.35 1.95
C ASP A 135 8.34 20.02 2.38
N ILE A 136 7.86 18.92 1.79
CA ILE A 136 8.36 17.57 2.08
C ILE A 136 8.52 16.75 0.79
N ASN A 137 9.45 15.80 0.81
CA ASN A 137 9.53 14.77 -0.22
C ASN A 137 8.42 13.73 -0.03
N TRP A 138 7.32 13.90 -0.77
CA TRP A 138 6.12 13.06 -0.65
C TRP A 138 6.37 11.58 -0.95
N ILE A 139 7.18 11.28 -1.97
CA ILE A 139 7.46 9.88 -2.35
C ILE A 139 8.23 9.19 -1.23
N GLU A 140 9.30 9.81 -0.75
CA GLU A 140 10.13 9.28 0.35
C GLU A 140 9.33 9.15 1.65
N SER A 141 8.50 10.14 1.97
CA SER A 141 7.61 10.10 3.14
C SER A 141 6.59 8.96 3.05
N LEU A 142 6.01 8.72 1.88
CA LEU A 142 5.08 7.60 1.66
C LEU A 142 5.79 6.26 1.81
N LEU A 143 6.98 6.13 1.22
CA LEU A 143 7.81 4.92 1.35
C LEU A 143 8.09 4.60 2.81
N HIS A 144 8.37 5.61 3.65
CA HIS A 144 8.55 5.44 5.08
C HIS A 144 7.26 4.93 5.76
N ILE A 145 6.09 5.42 5.35
CA ILE A 145 4.81 5.00 5.95
C ILE A 145 4.48 3.54 5.62
N ILE A 146 4.70 3.13 4.37
CA ILE A 146 4.33 1.78 3.92
C ILE A 146 5.33 0.71 4.35
N SER A 147 6.61 1.05 4.51
CA SER A 147 7.71 0.09 4.81
C SER A 147 7.83 -0.36 6.27
N LYS A 148 7.20 0.36 7.22
CA LYS A 148 7.57 0.31 8.65
C LYS A 148 7.20 -0.97 9.45
N THR A 149 6.69 -2.05 8.85
CA THR A 149 6.26 -3.23 9.64
C THR A 149 7.26 -4.31 9.92
N ASN A 150 8.36 -4.36 9.22
CA ASN A 150 9.36 -5.36 9.56
C ASN A 150 10.44 -4.66 10.39
N LYS A 151 10.45 -4.94 11.70
CA LYS A 151 11.67 -4.77 12.52
C LYS A 151 12.90 -5.42 11.86
N ASN A 152 12.69 -6.33 10.91
CA ASN A 152 13.68 -7.07 10.14
C ASN A 152 13.88 -6.60 8.69
N VAL A 153 13.16 -5.59 8.19
CA VAL A 153 13.51 -4.96 6.90
C VAL A 153 14.55 -3.91 7.23
N ASN A 154 15.80 -4.37 7.13
CA ASN A 154 17.03 -3.63 7.29
C ASN A 154 16.91 -2.20 6.78
N SER A 155 17.33 -1.27 7.63
CA SER A 155 17.48 0.18 7.47
C SER A 155 16.56 0.85 6.44
N LEU A 156 15.78 1.84 6.89
CA LEU A 156 15.00 2.72 6.01
C LEU A 156 15.83 3.22 4.80
N SER A 157 17.13 3.43 5.02
CA SER A 157 18.10 3.79 3.98
C SER A 157 18.28 2.74 2.88
N ASP A 158 18.20 1.44 3.16
CA ASP A 158 18.36 0.40 2.14
C ASP A 158 17.09 0.24 1.30
N PHE A 159 15.91 0.32 1.93
CA PHE A 159 14.65 0.36 1.19
C PHE A 159 14.54 1.65 0.34
N GLU A 160 14.95 2.80 0.87
CA GLU A 160 15.04 4.05 0.10
C GLU A 160 16.06 3.97 -1.04
N LYS A 161 17.24 3.36 -0.84
CA LYS A 161 18.21 3.12 -1.91
C LYS A 161 17.64 2.20 -2.99
N VAL A 162 16.93 1.15 -2.60
CA VAL A 162 16.24 0.22 -3.51
C VAL A 162 15.18 0.98 -4.30
N CYS A 163 14.32 1.76 -3.65
CA CYS A 163 13.31 2.59 -4.31
C CYS A 163 13.94 3.64 -5.22
N LYS A 164 14.97 4.37 -4.78
CA LYS A 164 15.70 5.37 -5.61
C LYS A 164 16.35 4.72 -6.83
N LYS A 165 16.94 3.52 -6.71
CA LYS A 165 17.48 2.74 -7.85
C LYS A 165 16.40 2.19 -8.78
N ILE A 166 15.25 1.84 -8.22
CA ILE A 166 14.06 1.34 -8.92
C ILE A 166 13.45 2.49 -9.73
N PHE A 167 13.12 3.64 -9.12
CA PHE A 167 12.54 4.81 -9.81
C PHE A 167 13.45 5.47 -10.85
N LYS A 168 14.77 5.33 -10.72
CA LYS A 168 15.73 5.77 -11.76
C LYS A 168 15.73 4.85 -13.00
N ASN A 169 15.31 3.60 -12.87
CA ASN A 169 15.20 2.65 -13.97
C ASN A 169 13.73 2.54 -14.39
N LYS A 170 13.33 3.21 -15.47
CA LYS A 170 11.99 3.10 -16.08
C LYS A 170 11.74 1.72 -16.75
N ASN A 171 12.06 0.63 -16.06
CA ASN A 171 11.94 -0.71 -16.59
C ASN A 171 10.60 -1.35 -16.17
N SER A 172 10.02 -2.15 -17.06
CA SER A 172 8.80 -2.94 -16.87
C SER A 172 8.82 -3.90 -15.66
N PHE A 173 9.96 -4.03 -14.97
CA PHE A 173 10.14 -4.86 -13.77
C PHE A 173 10.03 -4.09 -12.44
N LEU A 174 9.66 -2.80 -12.49
CA LEU A 174 9.59 -1.90 -11.34
C LEU A 174 8.67 -2.44 -10.24
N HIS A 175 7.46 -2.86 -10.61
CA HIS A 175 6.42 -3.32 -9.69
C HIS A 175 6.80 -4.64 -9.03
N TYR A 176 7.40 -5.57 -9.77
CA TYR A 176 7.88 -6.85 -9.21
C TYR A 176 9.03 -6.65 -8.22
N LYS A 177 10.00 -5.77 -8.54
CA LYS A 177 11.12 -5.46 -7.63
C LYS A 177 10.61 -4.81 -6.34
N LEU A 178 9.66 -3.88 -6.44
CA LEU A 178 9.02 -3.26 -5.27
C LEU A 178 8.27 -4.30 -4.45
N TYR A 179 7.45 -5.13 -5.10
CA TYR A 179 6.71 -6.20 -4.44
C TYR A 179 7.65 -7.14 -3.66
N ILE A 180 8.72 -7.62 -4.31
CA ILE A 180 9.69 -8.51 -3.68
C ILE A 180 10.36 -7.83 -2.48
N SER A 181 10.81 -6.59 -2.64
CA SER A 181 11.51 -5.83 -1.60
C SER A 181 10.63 -5.51 -0.38
N MET A 182 9.32 -5.37 -0.59
CA MET A 182 8.38 -5.11 0.48
C MET A 182 8.02 -6.39 1.26
N ASN A 183 8.06 -7.55 0.58
CA ASN A 183 7.57 -8.83 1.12
C ASN A 183 8.68 -9.78 1.55
N SER A 184 9.93 -9.33 1.56
CA SER A 184 11.12 -10.15 1.83
C SER A 184 11.81 -9.74 3.13
N PHE A 185 12.34 -10.71 3.88
CA PHE A 185 13.17 -10.44 5.07
C PHE A 185 14.64 -10.16 4.73
N ASN A 186 15.12 -10.61 3.57
CA ASN A 186 16.50 -10.39 3.11
C ASN A 186 16.50 -9.83 1.68
N ASN A 187 16.33 -8.51 1.58
CA ASN A 187 16.14 -7.82 0.31
C ASN A 187 17.33 -7.97 -0.63
N ASP A 188 18.56 -7.81 -0.15
CA ASP A 188 19.75 -7.87 -1.00
C ASP A 188 19.95 -9.26 -1.60
N TYR A 189 19.80 -10.30 -0.78
CA TYR A 189 19.88 -11.68 -1.26
C TYR A 189 18.79 -11.97 -2.30
N ILE A 190 17.53 -11.66 -2.00
CA ILE A 190 16.41 -12.00 -2.89
C ILE A 190 16.44 -11.16 -4.18
N LEU A 191 16.83 -9.88 -4.12
CA LEU A 191 17.01 -9.06 -5.31
C LEU A 191 18.20 -9.54 -6.16
N SER A 192 19.27 -10.03 -5.53
CA SER A 192 20.40 -10.63 -6.26
C SER A 192 19.98 -11.94 -6.94
N PHE A 193 19.17 -12.76 -6.28
CA PHE A 193 18.63 -13.99 -6.84
C PHE A 193 17.68 -13.69 -8.01
N TYR A 194 16.77 -12.73 -7.83
CA TYR A 194 15.87 -12.26 -8.87
C TYR A 194 16.65 -11.78 -10.11
N LYS A 195 17.75 -11.02 -9.94
CA LYS A 195 18.62 -10.63 -11.06
C LYS A 195 19.29 -11.82 -11.75
N LYS A 196 19.69 -12.85 -11.01
CA LYS A 196 20.34 -14.05 -11.59
C LYS A 196 19.37 -14.85 -12.46
N ILE A 197 18.11 -14.97 -12.03
CA ILE A 197 17.08 -15.71 -12.77
C ILE A 197 16.39 -14.87 -13.86
N GLN A 198 16.69 -13.56 -13.97
CA GLN A 198 16.08 -12.70 -15.00
C GLN A 198 16.33 -13.18 -16.43
N ASN A 199 17.40 -13.94 -16.66
CA ASN A 199 17.73 -14.51 -17.96
C ASN A 199 16.99 -15.83 -18.25
N ASP A 200 16.36 -16.44 -17.24
CA ASP A 200 15.50 -17.62 -17.39
C ASP A 200 14.06 -17.18 -17.63
N THR A 201 13.69 -17.07 -18.90
CA THR A 201 12.39 -16.55 -19.34
C THR A 201 11.21 -17.36 -18.79
N LEU A 202 11.36 -18.68 -18.65
CA LEU A 202 10.30 -19.56 -18.17
C LEU A 202 10.08 -19.38 -16.67
N GLN A 203 11.15 -19.37 -15.87
CA GLN A 203 11.04 -19.11 -14.42
C GLN A 203 10.49 -17.72 -14.14
N MET A 204 10.92 -16.72 -14.90
CA MET A 204 10.41 -15.36 -14.78
C MET A 204 8.91 -15.29 -15.08
N LYS A 205 8.44 -16.00 -16.12
CA LYS A 205 7.02 -16.10 -16.44
C LYS A 205 6.21 -16.68 -15.28
N TYR A 206 6.69 -17.74 -14.63
CA TYR A 206 6.02 -18.31 -13.46
C TYR A 206 6.01 -17.35 -12.26
N ILE A 207 7.14 -16.72 -11.95
CA ILE A 207 7.24 -15.78 -10.83
C ILE A 207 6.31 -14.59 -11.01
N HIS A 208 6.28 -14.00 -12.21
CA HIS A 208 5.38 -12.91 -12.55
C HIS A 208 3.93 -13.34 -12.43
N TYR A 209 3.58 -14.47 -13.04
CA TYR A 209 2.24 -15.05 -12.94
C TYR A 209 1.79 -15.24 -11.48
N PHE A 210 2.66 -15.74 -10.61
CA PHE A 210 2.33 -15.90 -9.20
C PHE A 210 2.16 -14.57 -8.46
N ILE A 211 3.02 -13.59 -8.72
CA ILE A 211 2.88 -12.26 -8.13
C ILE A 211 1.57 -11.62 -8.59
N ASP A 212 1.25 -11.71 -9.88
CA ASP A 212 0.04 -11.14 -10.46
C ASP A 212 -1.22 -11.76 -9.87
N ILE A 213 -1.27 -13.08 -9.78
CA ILE A 213 -2.37 -13.82 -9.19
C ILE A 213 -2.58 -13.48 -7.71
N VAL A 214 -1.50 -13.38 -6.93
CA VAL A 214 -1.58 -12.99 -5.52
C VAL A 214 -2.06 -11.55 -5.40
N ASN A 215 -1.58 -10.65 -6.27
CA ASN A 215 -2.02 -9.26 -6.30
C ASN A 215 -3.47 -9.10 -6.73
N GLU A 216 -3.93 -9.89 -7.71
CA GLU A 216 -5.34 -9.96 -8.13
C GLU A 216 -6.24 -10.45 -7.02
N THR A 217 -5.87 -11.54 -6.36
CA THR A 217 -6.60 -12.07 -5.20
C THR A 217 -6.72 -11.01 -4.11
N LYS A 218 -5.63 -10.32 -3.77
CA LYS A 218 -5.65 -9.21 -2.80
C LYS A 218 -6.54 -8.07 -3.27
N CYS A 219 -6.42 -7.65 -4.52
CA CYS A 219 -7.26 -6.58 -5.04
C CYS A 219 -8.74 -6.94 -5.02
N LYS A 220 -9.10 -8.19 -5.31
CA LYS A 220 -10.46 -8.71 -5.18
C LYS A 220 -10.97 -8.62 -3.74
N LEU A 221 -10.18 -9.13 -2.79
CA LEU A 221 -10.49 -9.08 -1.35
C LEU A 221 -10.69 -7.65 -0.83
N PHE A 222 -10.11 -6.65 -1.48
CA PHE A 222 -10.18 -5.24 -1.09
C PHE A 222 -11.08 -4.39 -1.99
N ASN A 223 -11.75 -4.98 -2.98
CA ASN A 223 -12.50 -4.26 -4.01
C ASN A 223 -11.66 -3.12 -4.67
N LEU A 224 -10.38 -3.41 -4.87
CA LEU A 224 -9.42 -2.57 -5.61
C LEU A 224 -9.35 -2.97 -7.08
N GLU A 225 -10.09 -3.98 -7.53
CA GLU A 225 -10.13 -4.39 -8.94
C GLU A 225 -10.48 -3.20 -9.85
N ASN A 226 -11.40 -2.35 -9.41
CA ASN A 226 -11.79 -1.12 -10.11
C ASN A 226 -10.71 -0.02 -10.11
N LEU A 227 -9.66 -0.16 -9.27
CA LEU A 227 -8.49 0.73 -9.26
C LEU A 227 -7.36 0.26 -10.19
N LYS A 228 -7.38 -1.03 -10.58
CA LYS A 228 -6.38 -1.65 -11.47
C LYS A 228 -6.52 -1.28 -12.95
N LYS A 229 -7.56 -0.56 -13.38
CA LYS A 229 -7.63 0.06 -14.71
C LYS A 229 -6.63 1.23 -14.85
N ILE A 230 -5.37 0.94 -14.55
CA ILE A 230 -4.17 1.70 -14.87
C ILE A 230 -3.31 0.74 -15.70
N GLU A 231 -3.90 0.24 -16.77
CA GLU A 231 -3.25 -0.49 -17.86
C GLU A 231 -4.01 0.06 -19.08
N SER A 232 -3.49 1.06 -19.79
CA SER A 232 -2.29 0.99 -20.60
C SER A 232 -1.54 2.33 -20.60
N LEU A 233 -0.30 2.34 -20.12
CA LEU A 233 0.70 3.28 -20.60
C LEU A 233 1.65 2.46 -21.46
N ASP A 234 1.47 2.59 -22.77
CA ASP A 234 2.52 2.36 -23.76
C ASP A 234 3.80 3.13 -23.39
#